data_AF-A0A6V7PQS6-F1
#
_entry.id   AF-A0A6V7PQS6-F1
#
_cell.length_a   1.000
_cell.length_b   1.000
_cell.length_c   1.000
_cell.angle_alpha   90.00
_cell.angle_beta   90.00
_cell.angle_gamma   90.00
#
_symmetry.space_group_name_H-M   'P 1'
#
loop_
_entity.id
_entity.type
_entity.pdbx_description
1 polymer ?
#
loop_
_entity_poly.entity_id
_entity_poly.type
_entity_poly.pdbx_seq_one_letter_code
_entity_poly.pdbx_strand_id
1 'polypeptide(L)'
;MWAVMLDCHKHQYNIISVAYNNGSTKVSLRSESLHQAVTVLEFELNTLCSNFIKWISSQKSYLESINSWLLKCVFPLTQPKSKRKNVPFSPRKSIAPPIFVTCRDWLSLLDNLPAKEVTDALKELAMVVAHFLPHQEKGRGSSNVSMSFYRKGGQIDNSGADMHRNEPPINWNHNYDNLRTSLTDFLDRLKTFSECSLEQYEALQKSIDSARTAYENGGYRP
;
A
#
# COMPACT_ATOMS: atom_id res chain seq x y z
N MET A 1 -1.66 -12.18 14.25
CA MET A 1 -1.90 -11.57 12.92
C MET A 1 -0.59 -11.25 12.22
N TRP A 2 0.28 -10.39 12.78
CA TRP A 2 1.53 -9.96 12.14
C TRP A 2 2.50 -11.08 11.77
N ALA A 3 2.64 -12.11 12.62
CA ALA A 3 3.46 -13.28 12.30
C ALA A 3 2.97 -14.00 11.03
N VAL A 4 1.66 -14.24 10.93
CA VAL A 4 1.06 -14.89 9.74
C VAL A 4 1.21 -14.01 8.49
N MET A 5 1.04 -12.70 8.63
CA MET A 5 1.24 -11.75 7.53
C MET A 5 2.69 -11.75 7.05
N LEU A 6 3.64 -11.78 7.98
CA LEU A 6 5.06 -11.91 7.70
C LEU A 6 5.38 -13.20 6.96
N ASP A 7 4.89 -14.34 7.44
CA ASP A 7 5.11 -15.63 6.80
C ASP A 7 4.57 -15.64 5.36
N CYS A 8 3.38 -15.06 5.15
CA CYS A 8 2.78 -14.91 3.82
C CYS A 8 3.66 -14.08 2.87
N HIS A 9 4.08 -12.89 3.30
CA HIS A 9 4.87 -11.99 2.44
C HIS A 9 6.31 -12.48 2.22
N LYS A 10 6.90 -13.19 3.20
CA LYS A 10 8.15 -13.94 2.99
C LYS A 10 7.99 -14.98 1.89
N HIS A 11 6.88 -15.72 1.91
CA HIS A 11 6.62 -16.73 0.88
C HIS A 11 6.45 -16.11 -0.50
N GLN A 12 5.68 -15.02 -0.61
CA GLN A 12 5.50 -14.27 -1.87
C GLN A 12 6.83 -13.73 -2.41
N TYR A 13 7.65 -13.12 -1.55
CA TYR A 13 8.98 -12.61 -1.90
C TYR A 13 9.93 -13.73 -2.35
N ASN A 14 9.90 -14.89 -1.69
CA ASN A 14 10.72 -16.04 -2.08
C ASN A 14 10.28 -16.63 -3.42
N ILE A 15 8.97 -16.74 -3.67
CA ILE A 15 8.45 -17.21 -4.95
C ILE A 15 8.93 -16.28 -6.07
N ILE A 16 8.79 -14.96 -5.89
CA ILE A 16 9.10 -14.00 -6.96
C ILE A 16 10.61 -13.94 -7.25
N SER A 17 11.44 -14.01 -6.22
CA SER A 17 12.90 -13.99 -6.38
C SER A 17 13.44 -15.22 -7.11
N VAL A 18 12.78 -16.38 -6.95
CA VAL A 18 13.17 -17.64 -7.62
C VAL A 18 12.54 -17.77 -9.01
N ALA A 19 11.27 -17.38 -9.18
CA ALA A 19 10.52 -17.55 -10.42
C ALA A 19 11.20 -16.91 -11.64
N TYR A 20 11.93 -15.81 -11.42
CA TYR A 20 12.60 -15.08 -12.49
C TYR A 20 14.07 -15.51 -12.76
N ASN A 21 14.59 -16.51 -12.05
CA ASN A 21 15.89 -17.11 -12.37
C ASN A 21 15.80 -18.19 -13.46
N ASN A 22 14.59 -18.70 -13.73
CA ASN A 22 14.36 -19.72 -14.75
C ASN A 22 13.82 -19.10 -16.04
N GLY A 23 14.74 -18.56 -16.87
CA GLY A 23 14.63 -18.43 -18.33
C GLY A 23 13.37 -17.76 -18.92
N SER A 24 13.60 -16.69 -19.70
CA SER A 24 12.63 -15.99 -20.55
C SER A 24 11.53 -16.90 -21.14
N THR A 25 10.36 -16.93 -20.50
CA THR A 25 9.14 -17.37 -21.17
C THR A 25 8.80 -16.31 -22.19
N LYS A 26 9.06 -16.58 -23.47
CA LYS A 26 8.51 -15.80 -24.58
C LYS A 26 7.00 -15.93 -24.50
N VAL A 27 6.36 -15.01 -23.79
CA VAL A 27 4.91 -14.94 -23.64
C VAL A 27 4.35 -14.52 -24.99
N SER A 28 4.05 -15.51 -25.83
CA SER A 28 3.20 -15.36 -27.00
C SER A 28 1.74 -15.28 -26.55
N LEU A 29 1.40 -14.35 -25.64
CA LEU A 29 -0.01 -14.08 -25.35
C LEU A 29 -0.61 -13.31 -26.53
N ARG A 30 -1.81 -13.68 -26.93
CA ARG A 30 -2.62 -12.92 -27.88
C ARG A 30 -2.78 -11.50 -27.33
N SER A 31 -2.42 -10.48 -28.12
CA SER A 31 -2.38 -9.06 -27.73
C SER A 31 -3.61 -8.62 -26.90
N GLU A 32 -4.81 -9.03 -27.30
CA GLU A 32 -6.07 -8.71 -26.60
C GLU A 32 -6.12 -9.26 -25.16
N SER A 33 -5.76 -10.54 -24.97
CA SER A 33 -5.76 -11.16 -23.63
C SER A 33 -4.72 -10.56 -22.71
N LEU A 34 -3.57 -10.16 -23.26
CA LEU A 34 -2.54 -9.44 -22.52
C LEU A 34 -3.03 -8.05 -22.10
N HIS A 35 -3.70 -7.35 -23.00
CA HIS A 35 -4.28 -6.04 -22.72
C HIS A 35 -5.32 -6.10 -21.60
N GLN A 36 -6.24 -7.07 -21.67
CA GLN A 36 -7.22 -7.26 -20.61
C GLN A 36 -6.56 -7.60 -19.27
N ALA A 37 -5.55 -8.48 -19.26
CA ALA A 37 -4.83 -8.84 -18.04
C ALA A 37 -4.09 -7.64 -17.42
N VAL A 38 -3.42 -6.82 -18.23
CA VAL A 38 -2.72 -5.61 -17.77
C VAL A 38 -3.71 -4.59 -17.21
N THR A 39 -4.84 -4.36 -17.88
CA THR A 39 -5.88 -3.43 -17.39
C THR A 39 -6.49 -3.89 -16.06
N VAL A 40 -6.77 -5.20 -15.91
CA VAL A 40 -7.26 -5.74 -14.64
C VAL A 40 -6.20 -5.60 -13.56
N LEU A 41 -4.94 -5.94 -13.85
CA LEU A 41 -3.84 -5.81 -12.89
C LEU A 41 -3.65 -4.36 -12.41
N GLU A 42 -3.68 -3.39 -13.33
CA GLU A 42 -3.61 -1.97 -13.00
C GLU A 42 -4.75 -1.55 -12.05
N PHE A 43 -5.98 -1.97 -12.34
CA PHE A 43 -7.14 -1.67 -11.50
C PHE A 43 -7.00 -2.28 -10.09
N GLU A 44 -6.58 -3.55 -10.00
CA GLU A 44 -6.40 -4.24 -8.73
C GLU A 44 -5.27 -3.63 -7.89
N LEU A 45 -4.16 -3.22 -8.51
CA LEU A 45 -3.05 -2.55 -7.81
C LEU A 45 -3.48 -1.19 -7.23
N ASN A 46 -4.21 -0.40 -8.01
CA ASN A 46 -4.76 0.89 -7.55
C ASN A 46 -5.77 0.68 -6.40
N THR A 47 -6.62 -0.34 -6.52
CA THR A 47 -7.59 -0.71 -5.49
C THR A 47 -6.89 -1.15 -4.21
N LEU A 48 -5.87 -2.01 -4.33
CA LEU A 48 -5.04 -2.45 -3.21
C LEU A 48 -4.38 -1.26 -2.51
N CYS A 49 -3.87 -0.29 -3.28
CA CYS A 49 -3.22 0.91 -2.75
C CYS A 49 -4.21 1.77 -1.95
N SER A 50 -5.39 2.02 -2.50
CA SER A 50 -6.46 2.74 -1.81
C SER A 50 -6.87 2.03 -0.51
N ASN A 51 -7.03 0.71 -0.57
CA ASN A 51 -7.44 -0.09 0.57
C ASN A 51 -6.36 -0.13 1.67
N PHE A 52 -5.09 -0.25 1.29
CA PHE A 52 -3.98 -0.25 2.23
C PHE A 52 -3.89 1.09 2.99
N ILE A 53 -3.93 2.22 2.26
CA ILE A 53 -3.94 3.56 2.87
C ILE A 53 -5.13 3.71 3.83
N LYS A 54 -6.33 3.33 3.39
CA LYS A 54 -7.54 3.39 4.22
C LYS A 54 -7.44 2.53 5.46
N TRP A 55 -6.87 1.32 5.35
CA TRP A 55 -6.70 0.40 6.47
C TRP A 55 -5.76 0.97 7.53
N ILE A 56 -4.60 1.52 7.15
CA ILE A 56 -3.66 2.17 8.08
C ILE A 56 -4.31 3.38 8.73
N SER A 57 -4.95 4.26 7.94
CA SER A 57 -5.66 5.43 8.45
C SER A 57 -6.77 5.04 9.43
N SER A 58 -7.52 3.97 9.15
CA SER A 58 -8.63 3.52 9.99
C SER A 58 -8.14 3.02 11.34
N GLN A 59 -7.04 2.26 11.37
CA GLN A 59 -6.40 1.84 12.63
C GLN A 59 -5.97 3.04 13.48
N LYS A 60 -5.30 4.02 12.84
CA LYS A 60 -4.85 5.23 13.52
C LYS A 60 -6.02 6.04 14.08
N SER A 61 -7.02 6.35 13.25
CA SER A 61 -8.19 7.12 13.69
C SER A 61 -8.99 6.43 14.79
N TYR A 62 -9.07 5.10 14.77
CA TYR A 62 -9.70 4.33 15.83
C TYR A 62 -8.96 4.50 17.17
N LEU A 63 -7.63 4.34 17.18
CA LEU A 63 -6.84 4.53 18.40
C LEU A 63 -6.82 5.98 18.87
N GLU A 64 -6.76 6.96 17.97
CA GLU A 64 -6.86 8.39 18.30
C GLU A 64 -8.20 8.71 18.98
N SER A 65 -9.28 8.09 18.52
CA SER A 65 -10.62 8.24 19.10
C SER A 65 -10.66 7.67 20.52
N ILE A 66 -10.12 6.47 20.73
CA ILE A 66 -10.03 5.86 22.06
C ILE A 66 -9.16 6.72 22.99
N ASN A 67 -7.97 7.12 22.54
CA ASN A 67 -7.05 7.93 23.35
C ASN A 67 -7.69 9.26 23.74
N SER A 68 -8.36 9.93 22.79
CA SER A 68 -9.10 11.16 23.04
C SER A 68 -10.25 10.96 24.02
N TRP A 69 -10.99 9.86 23.91
CA TRP A 69 -12.05 9.51 24.85
C TRP A 69 -11.49 9.26 26.25
N LEU A 70 -10.40 8.50 26.38
CA LEU A 70 -9.75 8.26 27.68
C LEU A 70 -9.28 9.56 28.35
N LEU A 71 -8.65 10.45 27.60
CA LEU A 71 -8.17 11.74 28.10
C LEU A 71 -9.29 12.70 28.49
N LYS A 72 -10.45 12.63 27.83
CA LYS A 72 -11.60 13.51 28.12
C LYS A 72 -12.51 12.94 29.20
N CYS A 73 -12.74 11.63 29.19
CA CYS A 73 -13.78 11.00 29.98
C CYS A 73 -13.23 10.27 31.20
N VAL A 74 -12.01 9.74 31.15
CA VAL A 74 -11.46 8.93 32.26
C VAL A 74 -10.45 9.73 33.07
N PHE A 75 -9.50 10.41 32.40
CA PHE A 75 -8.45 11.17 33.09
C PHE A 75 -9.01 12.24 34.07
N PRO A 76 -10.01 13.07 33.71
CA PRO A 76 -10.55 14.08 34.63
C PRO A 76 -11.34 13.49 35.80
N LEU A 77 -11.90 12.29 35.66
CA LEU A 77 -12.58 11.58 36.75
C LEU A 77 -11.60 11.00 37.77
N THR A 78 -10.39 10.63 37.32
CA THR A 78 -9.33 10.14 38.19
C THR A 78 -8.57 11.24 38.94
N GLN A 79 -8.74 12.50 38.55
CA GLN A 79 -8.16 13.64 39.28
C GLN A 79 -9.03 13.98 40.50
N PRO A 80 -8.48 13.98 41.72
CA PRO A 80 -9.25 14.40 42.89
C PRO A 80 -9.67 15.86 42.71
N LYS A 81 -10.98 16.12 42.77
CA LYS A 81 -11.58 17.48 42.78
C LYS A 81 -11.29 18.20 44.10
N SER A 82 -10.03 18.26 44.55
CA SER A 82 -9.68 18.99 45.76
C SER A 82 -9.31 20.43 45.41
N LYS A 83 -10.18 21.38 45.79
CA LYS A 83 -9.87 22.83 45.82
C LYS A 83 -8.81 23.21 46.87
N ARG A 84 -8.06 22.25 47.43
CA ARG A 84 -7.00 22.53 48.42
C ARG A 84 -5.69 21.88 47.99
N LYS A 85 -4.78 22.78 47.57
CA LYS A 85 -3.37 22.59 47.22
C LYS A 85 -3.10 21.89 45.90
N ASN A 86 -2.67 22.71 44.93
CA ASN A 86 -1.82 22.32 43.81
C ASN A 86 -0.60 21.55 44.35
N VAL A 87 -0.73 20.23 44.49
CA VAL A 87 0.43 19.36 44.53
C VAL A 87 0.63 18.88 43.10
N PRO A 88 1.68 19.34 42.40
CA PRO A 88 1.97 18.84 41.07
C PRO A 88 2.15 17.32 41.16
N PHE A 89 1.65 16.64 40.14
CA PHE A 89 1.74 15.19 39.94
C PHE A 89 3.11 14.68 40.42
N SER A 90 3.15 13.95 41.54
CA SER A 90 4.39 13.32 42.01
C SER A 90 4.61 12.06 41.18
N PRO A 91 5.71 11.94 40.40
CA PRO A 91 5.95 10.79 39.53
C PRO A 91 6.03 9.45 40.26
N ARG A 92 6.18 9.45 41.60
CA ARG A 92 6.25 8.24 42.44
C ARG A 92 4.89 7.74 42.96
N LYS A 93 3.80 8.51 42.85
CA LYS A 93 2.50 8.19 43.48
C LYS A 93 1.35 7.92 42.50
N SER A 94 1.56 8.10 41.20
CA SER A 94 0.51 7.97 40.21
C SER A 94 0.99 7.14 39.03
N ILE A 95 0.94 5.82 39.17
CA ILE A 95 1.10 4.95 38.02
C ILE A 95 -0.14 5.13 37.17
N ALA A 96 0.03 5.67 35.96
CA ALA A 96 -1.07 5.86 35.03
C ALA A 96 -1.68 4.49 34.72
N PRO A 97 -3.03 4.36 34.67
CA PRO A 97 -3.67 3.12 34.27
C PRO A 97 -3.05 2.61 32.95
N PRO A 98 -2.72 1.31 32.83
CA PRO A 98 -1.97 0.76 31.70
C PRO A 98 -2.57 1.08 30.33
N ILE A 99 -3.89 1.31 30.26
CA ILE A 99 -4.60 1.69 29.05
C ILE A 99 -4.10 3.02 28.44
N PHE A 100 -3.69 4.01 29.26
CA PHE A 100 -3.14 5.28 28.75
C PHE A 100 -1.77 5.08 28.11
N VAL A 101 -0.94 4.22 28.70
CA VAL A 101 0.36 3.83 28.14
C VAL A 101 0.16 3.05 26.84
N THR A 102 -0.76 2.09 26.87
CA THR A 102 -1.13 1.25 25.71
C THR A 102 -1.51 2.10 24.49
N CYS A 103 -2.49 3.01 24.63
CA CYS A 103 -2.96 3.82 23.51
C CYS A 103 -1.89 4.77 22.97
N ARG A 104 -1.10 5.39 23.86
CA ARG A 104 -0.01 6.28 23.46
C ARG A 104 1.09 5.54 22.70
N ASP A 105 1.58 4.44 23.27
CA ASP A 105 2.69 3.69 22.70
C ASP A 105 2.27 3.02 21.38
N TRP A 106 1.01 2.54 21.29
CA TRP A 106 0.47 1.98 20.05
C TRP A 106 0.28 3.05 18.95
N LEU A 107 -0.17 4.26 19.30
CA LEU A 107 -0.21 5.35 18.32
C LEU A 107 1.18 5.69 17.79
N SER A 108 2.18 5.79 18.67
CA SER A 108 3.58 6.01 18.27
C SER A 108 4.10 4.89 17.37
N LEU A 109 3.73 3.64 17.65
CA LEU A 109 4.08 2.49 16.81
C LEU A 109 3.52 2.64 15.40
N LEU A 110 2.22 2.96 15.28
CA LEU A 110 1.57 3.12 13.97
C LEU A 110 2.22 4.24 13.15
N ASP A 111 2.68 5.31 13.80
CA ASP A 111 3.39 6.41 13.14
C ASP A 111 4.78 6.01 12.63
N ASN A 112 5.41 5.02 13.26
CA ASN A 112 6.75 4.55 12.92
C ASN A 112 6.76 3.40 11.90
N LEU A 113 5.59 2.86 11.52
CA LEU A 113 5.53 1.79 10.53
C LEU A 113 5.92 2.30 9.12
N PRO A 114 6.64 1.50 8.32
CA PRO A 114 7.03 1.88 6.96
C PRO A 114 5.86 1.75 5.95
N ALA A 115 4.64 2.13 6.35
CA ALA A 115 3.44 2.07 5.52
C ALA A 115 3.55 2.94 4.25
N LYS A 116 4.27 4.06 4.35
CA LYS A 116 4.52 4.95 3.22
C LYS A 116 5.35 4.26 2.15
N GLU A 117 6.40 3.52 2.53
CA GLU A 117 7.26 2.81 1.57
C GLU A 117 6.49 1.76 0.78
N VAL A 118 5.60 1.01 1.44
CA VAL A 118 4.69 0.06 0.77
C VAL A 118 3.79 0.78 -0.23
N THR A 119 3.23 1.92 0.18
CA THR A 119 2.32 2.71 -0.65
C THR A 119 3.04 3.29 -1.87
N ASP A 120 4.26 3.76 -1.70
CA ASP A 120 5.06 4.35 -2.78
C ASP A 120 5.51 3.27 -3.78
N ALA A 121 5.99 2.11 -3.31
CA ALA A 121 6.35 0.98 -4.17
C ALA A 121 5.13 0.43 -4.94
N LEU A 122 3.96 0.41 -4.31
CA LEU A 122 2.71 -0.03 -4.96
C LEU A 122 2.25 0.94 -6.05
N LYS A 123 2.40 2.25 -5.83
CA LYS A 123 2.14 3.27 -6.87
C LYS A 123 3.13 3.14 -8.03
N GLU A 124 4.40 2.91 -7.73
CA GLU A 124 5.42 2.68 -8.75
C GLU A 124 5.10 1.45 -9.59
N LEU A 125 4.77 0.33 -8.95
CA LEU A 125 4.34 -0.88 -9.65
C LEU A 125 3.10 -0.62 -10.53
N ALA A 126 2.09 0.10 -10.02
CA ALA A 126 0.91 0.47 -10.80
C ALA A 126 1.28 1.34 -12.02
N MET A 127 2.20 2.30 -11.87
CA MET A 127 2.71 3.08 -12.99
C MET A 127 3.44 2.21 -14.02
N VAL A 128 4.29 1.29 -13.59
CA VAL A 128 4.99 0.36 -14.49
C VAL A 128 3.99 -0.51 -15.27
N VAL A 129 2.93 -0.98 -14.61
CA VAL A 129 1.85 -1.76 -15.27
C VAL A 129 1.07 -0.91 -16.26
N ALA A 130 0.73 0.34 -15.91
CA ALA A 130 0.00 1.24 -16.82
C ALA A 130 0.78 1.58 -18.11
N HIS A 131 2.11 1.61 -18.02
CA HIS A 131 3.01 1.84 -19.17
C HIS A 131 3.52 0.54 -19.80
N PHE A 132 3.05 -0.62 -19.35
CA PHE A 132 3.53 -1.92 -19.80
C PHE A 132 3.20 -2.17 -21.29
N LEU A 133 2.04 -1.68 -21.73
CA LEU A 133 1.59 -1.76 -23.11
C LEU A 133 1.66 -0.38 -23.78
N PRO A 134 1.98 -0.32 -25.09
CA PRO A 134 1.86 0.92 -25.85
C PRO A 134 0.41 1.42 -25.76
N HIS A 135 0.23 2.68 -25.37
CA HIS A 135 -1.08 3.33 -25.41
C HIS A 135 -1.59 3.29 -26.86
N GLN A 136 -2.56 2.42 -27.12
CA GLN A 136 -3.38 2.55 -28.32
C GLN A 136 -4.23 3.80 -28.11
N GLU A 137 -3.77 4.94 -28.62
CA GLU A 137 -4.65 6.10 -28.80
C GLU A 137 -5.88 5.61 -29.54
N LYS A 138 -6.98 5.49 -28.80
CA LYS A 138 -8.31 5.25 -29.34
C LYS A 138 -8.56 6.43 -30.26
N GLY A 139 -8.34 6.24 -31.57
CA GLY A 139 -8.47 7.28 -32.57
C GLY A 139 -9.77 8.04 -32.36
N ARG A 140 -9.67 9.26 -31.84
CA ARG A 140 -10.77 10.22 -31.81
C ARG A 140 -10.99 10.65 -33.25
N GLY A 141 -11.75 9.84 -34.00
CA GLY A 141 -12.31 10.22 -35.28
C GLY A 141 -13.31 11.35 -35.09
N SER A 142 -12.81 12.57 -34.97
CA SER A 142 -13.57 13.80 -35.15
C SER A 142 -13.17 14.41 -36.49
N SER A 143 -13.79 13.93 -37.55
CA SER A 143 -13.83 14.63 -38.82
C SER A 143 -15.19 14.38 -39.47
N ASN A 144 -16.11 15.31 -39.22
CA ASN A 144 -17.20 15.58 -40.14
C ASN A 144 -16.60 15.95 -41.49
N VAL A 145 -16.62 15.01 -42.44
CA VAL A 145 -16.51 15.33 -43.86
C VAL A 145 -17.68 14.66 -44.54
N SER A 146 -18.74 15.45 -44.75
CA SER A 146 -19.80 15.20 -45.72
C SER A 146 -19.19 14.80 -47.05
N MET A 147 -19.66 13.72 -47.68
CA MET A 147 -19.51 13.58 -49.13
C MET A 147 -20.77 13.01 -49.78
N SER A 148 -21.27 13.84 -50.68
CA SER A 148 -22.40 13.66 -51.57
C SER A 148 -22.17 12.60 -52.65
N PHE A 149 -23.24 11.86 -52.95
CA PHE A 149 -23.74 11.40 -54.25
C PHE A 149 -22.83 11.32 -55.50
N TYR A 150 -22.83 10.10 -56.07
CA TYR A 150 -22.81 9.68 -57.49
C TYR A 150 -21.59 9.85 -58.44
N ARG A 151 -21.25 8.68 -59.03
CA ARG A 151 -20.83 8.34 -60.42
C ARG A 151 -19.34 8.30 -60.84
N LYS A 152 -18.93 7.04 -61.09
CA LYS A 152 -18.54 6.41 -62.38
C LYS A 152 -17.22 6.84 -63.06
N GLY A 153 -16.32 5.86 -63.13
CA GLY A 153 -15.50 5.53 -64.32
C GLY A 153 -14.11 6.19 -64.39
N GLY A 154 -13.05 5.38 -64.29
CA GLY A 154 -11.69 5.79 -64.60
C GLY A 154 -10.65 4.82 -64.06
N GLN A 155 -10.06 4.03 -64.95
CA GLN A 155 -8.92 3.16 -64.72
C GLN A 155 -7.64 4.02 -64.73
N ILE A 156 -6.87 4.03 -63.63
CA ILE A 156 -5.48 4.52 -63.61
C ILE A 156 -4.67 3.62 -62.67
N ASP A 157 -3.58 3.13 -63.22
CA ASP A 157 -2.58 2.30 -62.56
C ASP A 157 -1.70 3.11 -61.58
N ASN A 158 -1.10 2.34 -60.67
CA ASN A 158 0.22 2.51 -60.06
C ASN A 158 0.35 3.04 -58.61
N SER A 159 1.25 2.34 -57.91
CA SER A 159 1.92 2.67 -56.65
C SER A 159 1.10 2.69 -55.35
N GLY A 160 0.76 1.49 -54.86
CA GLY A 160 0.55 1.26 -53.43
C GLY A 160 1.89 1.33 -52.69
N ALA A 161 2.31 2.53 -52.32
CA ALA A 161 3.33 2.70 -51.29
C ALA A 161 2.72 2.25 -49.96
N ASP A 162 3.06 1.02 -49.58
CA ASP A 162 2.78 0.47 -48.26
C ASP A 162 3.43 1.39 -47.22
N MET A 163 2.59 2.18 -46.55
CA MET A 163 3.02 3.09 -45.51
C MET A 163 3.28 2.25 -44.26
N HIS A 164 4.43 1.57 -44.26
CA HIS A 164 5.03 0.99 -43.06
C HIS A 164 5.18 2.12 -42.04
N ARG A 165 4.22 2.18 -41.13
CA ARG A 165 4.29 2.93 -39.89
C ARG A 165 5.44 2.29 -39.10
N ASN A 166 6.64 2.83 -39.28
CA ASN A 166 7.83 2.46 -38.52
C ASN A 166 7.66 2.97 -37.08
N GLU A 167 6.77 2.34 -36.32
CA GLU A 167 6.86 2.38 -34.86
C GLU A 167 8.08 1.54 -34.47
N PRO A 168 9.02 2.11 -33.69
CA PRO A 168 10.20 1.37 -33.26
C PRO A 168 9.76 0.08 -32.52
N PRO A 169 10.51 -1.03 -32.68
CA PRO A 169 10.14 -2.29 -32.04
C PRO A 169 10.07 -2.09 -30.53
N ILE A 170 8.88 -2.28 -29.96
CA ILE A 170 8.64 -2.22 -28.52
C ILE A 170 9.64 -3.16 -27.84
N ASN A 171 10.51 -2.60 -27.00
CA ASN A 171 11.49 -3.39 -26.26
C ASN A 171 10.79 -4.09 -25.08
N TRP A 172 10.10 -5.18 -25.40
CA TRP A 172 9.39 -6.00 -24.43
C TRP A 172 10.29 -6.46 -23.29
N ASN A 173 11.57 -6.75 -23.55
CA ASN A 173 12.51 -7.21 -22.53
C ASN A 173 12.66 -6.18 -21.41
N HIS A 174 12.83 -4.91 -21.77
CA HIS A 174 12.92 -3.82 -20.81
C HIS A 174 11.63 -3.64 -19.99
N ASN A 175 10.45 -3.77 -20.61
CA ASN A 175 9.18 -3.69 -19.89
C ASN A 175 9.01 -4.84 -18.89
N TYR A 176 9.40 -6.06 -19.27
CA TYR A 176 9.41 -7.21 -18.36
C TYR A 176 10.42 -7.05 -17.22
N ASP A 177 11.62 -6.53 -17.51
CA ASP A 177 12.66 -6.28 -16.49
C ASP A 177 12.21 -5.20 -15.49
N ASN A 178 11.55 -4.14 -15.97
CA ASN A 178 10.99 -3.09 -15.10
C ASN A 178 9.85 -3.62 -14.24
N LEU A 179 8.91 -4.39 -14.83
CA LEU A 179 7.81 -5.01 -14.09
C LEU A 179 8.33 -5.97 -13.02
N ARG A 180 9.35 -6.77 -13.37
CA ARG A 180 10.01 -7.67 -12.42
C ARG A 180 10.62 -6.90 -11.26
N THR A 181 11.36 -5.83 -11.57
CA THR A 181 12.08 -5.05 -10.57
C THR A 181 11.10 -4.37 -9.61
N SER A 182 10.05 -3.72 -10.13
CA SER A 182 9.04 -3.04 -9.30
C SER A 182 8.19 -4.01 -8.50
N LEU A 183 7.84 -5.18 -9.06
CA LEU A 183 7.10 -6.22 -8.32
C LEU A 183 7.93 -6.82 -7.19
N THR A 184 9.23 -7.03 -7.43
CA THR A 184 10.16 -7.54 -6.41
C THR A 184 10.33 -6.52 -5.29
N ASP A 185 10.52 -5.25 -5.61
CA ASP A 185 10.62 -4.18 -4.59
C ASP A 185 9.33 -4.06 -3.78
N PHE A 186 8.15 -4.04 -4.43
CA PHE A 186 6.87 -4.00 -3.73
C PHE A 186 6.70 -5.15 -2.72
N LEU A 187 7.01 -6.39 -3.12
CA LEU A 187 6.91 -7.55 -2.23
C LEU A 187 7.95 -7.50 -1.10
N ASP A 188 9.13 -6.95 -1.36
CA ASP A 188 10.14 -6.70 -0.32
C ASP A 188 9.67 -5.66 0.71
N ARG A 189 9.02 -4.59 0.26
CA ARG A 189 8.41 -3.58 1.15
C ARG A 189 7.30 -4.16 2.00
N LEU A 190 6.44 -5.01 1.44
CA LEU A 190 5.39 -5.71 2.23
C LEU A 190 5.99 -6.65 3.28
N LYS A 191 7.04 -7.39 2.91
CA LYS A 191 7.78 -8.24 3.84
C LYS A 191 8.36 -7.41 4.98
N THR A 192 9.12 -6.36 4.65
CA THR A 192 9.76 -5.45 5.61
C THR A 192 8.73 -4.77 6.53
N PHE A 193 7.62 -4.28 5.98
CA PHE A 193 6.52 -3.73 6.75
C PHE A 193 5.96 -4.74 7.76
N SER A 194 5.85 -6.00 7.38
CA SER A 194 5.36 -7.06 8.25
C SER A 194 6.37 -7.45 9.33
N GLU A 195 7.66 -7.42 9.02
CA GLU A 195 8.76 -7.61 9.98
C GLU A 195 8.73 -6.50 11.03
N CYS A 196 8.75 -5.23 10.60
CA CYS A 196 8.65 -4.08 11.50
C CYS A 196 7.35 -4.09 12.31
N SER A 197 6.24 -4.52 11.71
CA SER A 197 4.97 -4.64 12.45
C SER A 197 5.07 -5.69 13.53
N LEU A 198 5.58 -6.89 13.23
CA LEU A 198 5.72 -7.94 14.25
C LEU A 198 6.61 -7.48 15.41
N GLU A 199 7.80 -6.96 15.10
CA GLU A 199 8.76 -6.50 16.11
C GLU A 199 8.17 -5.41 17.01
N GLN A 200 7.58 -4.37 16.42
CA GLN A 200 7.05 -3.29 17.23
C GLN A 200 5.83 -3.72 18.06
N TYR A 201 4.96 -4.60 17.54
CA TYR A 201 3.82 -5.09 18.32
C TYR A 201 4.24 -6.00 19.47
N GLU A 202 5.30 -6.80 19.31
CA GLU A 202 5.90 -7.54 20.42
C GLU A 202 6.52 -6.61 21.47
N ALA A 203 7.17 -5.53 21.04
CA ALA A 203 7.68 -4.50 21.95
C ALA A 203 6.53 -3.77 22.69
N LEU A 204 5.44 -3.47 21.99
CA LEU A 204 4.23 -2.89 22.58
C LEU A 204 3.65 -3.83 23.64
N GLN A 205 3.54 -5.13 23.36
CA GLN A 205 3.06 -6.12 24.34
C GLN A 205 3.90 -6.10 25.62
N LYS A 206 5.23 -6.08 25.50
CA LYS A 206 6.15 -5.95 26.64
C LYS A 206 5.95 -4.65 27.42
N SER A 207 5.72 -3.52 26.73
CA SER A 207 5.42 -2.22 27.35
C SER A 207 4.12 -2.29 28.17
N ILE A 208 3.06 -2.89 27.60
CA ILE A 208 1.76 -3.07 28.26
C ILE A 208 1.91 -3.93 29.52
N ASP A 209 2.60 -5.07 29.43
CA ASP A 209 2.79 -5.98 30.56
C ASP A 209 3.62 -5.33 31.68
N SER A 210 4.62 -4.52 31.30
CA SER A 210 5.41 -3.73 32.26
C SER A 210 4.56 -2.66 32.95
N ALA A 211 3.75 -1.93 32.19
CA ALA A 211 2.83 -0.92 32.73
C ALA A 211 1.78 -1.54 33.66
N ARG A 212 1.27 -2.72 33.30
CA ARG A 212 0.35 -3.51 34.12
C ARG A 212 0.99 -3.92 35.44
N THR A 213 2.15 -4.55 35.39
CA THR A 213 2.88 -5.01 36.58
C THR A 213 3.20 -3.83 37.51
N ALA A 214 3.64 -2.71 36.94
CA ALA A 214 3.86 -1.49 37.73
C ALA A 214 2.57 -1.02 38.40
N TYR A 215 1.45 -0.95 37.66
CA TYR A 215 0.17 -0.50 38.18
C TYR A 215 -0.37 -1.40 39.30
N GLU A 216 -0.27 -2.72 39.14
CA GLU A 216 -0.68 -3.70 40.16
C GLU A 216 0.20 -3.62 41.42
N ASN A 217 1.51 -3.36 41.27
CA ASN A 217 2.45 -3.27 42.39
C ASN A 217 2.45 -1.92 43.10
N GLY A 218 2.10 -0.82 42.42
CA GLY A 218 2.01 0.52 43.00
C GLY A 218 0.59 0.98 43.32
N GLY A 219 -0.43 0.20 42.94
CA GLY A 219 -1.79 0.34 43.43
C GLY A 219 -1.85 -0.06 44.91
N TYR A 220 -2.27 0.87 45.76
CA TYR A 220 -2.53 0.64 47.18
C TYR A 220 -3.34 -0.66 47.36
N ARG A 221 -2.76 -1.68 48.00
CA ARG A 221 -3.57 -2.77 48.59
C ARG A 221 -4.45 -2.13 49.67
N PRO A 222 -5.74 -2.49 49.76
CA PRO A 222 -6.58 -2.07 50.90
C PRO A 222 -5.99 -2.57 52.22
#